data_AF-A0A1J3G830-F1
#
_entry.id   AF-A0A1J3G830-F1
#
_cell.length_a   1.000
_cell.length_b   1.000
_cell.length_c   1.000
_cell.angle_alpha   90.00
_cell.angle_beta   90.00
_cell.angle_gamma   90.00
#
_symmetry.space_group_name_H-M   'P 1'
#
loop_
_entity.id
_entity.type
_entity.pdbx_description
1 polymer ?
#
loop_
_entity_poly.entity_id
_entity_poly.type
_entity_poly.pdbx_seq_one_letter_code
_entity_poly.pdbx_strand_id
1 'polypeptide(L)'
;KRTQIRRAKAHVISMLGEFAYTCCQNQVNLEAKVGFSSNIRRGLIDEVKSISAHYLVLSRSTTHEFRIWNEITRYVSDFAPSSCSIVLVGNQRNPHKDKDCYSDSTISRDIKSE
;
A
#
# COMPACT_ATOMS: atom_id res chain seq x y z
N LYS A 1 -5.52 4.31 22.74
CA LYS A 1 -4.39 3.51 22.19
C LYS A 1 -4.81 2.09 21.78
N ARG A 2 -5.13 1.16 22.69
CA ARG A 2 -5.47 -0.26 22.34
C ARG A 2 -6.54 -0.43 21.25
N THR A 3 -7.63 0.35 21.31
CA THR A 3 -8.70 0.30 20.29
C THR A 3 -8.23 0.78 18.91
N GLN A 4 -7.38 1.81 18.86
CA GLN A 4 -6.80 2.31 17.61
C GLN A 4 -5.86 1.27 16.99
N ILE A 5 -5.07 0.56 17.82
CA ILE A 5 -4.23 -0.58 17.38
C ILE A 5 -5.09 -1.63 16.71
N ARG A 6 -6.15 -2.03 17.40
CA ARG A 6 -7.03 -3.08 16.90
C ARG A 6 -7.65 -2.71 15.56
N ARG A 7 -8.10 -1.45 15.42
CA ARG A 7 -8.64 -0.91 14.16
C ARG A 7 -7.58 -0.87 13.06
N ALA A 8 -6.38 -0.37 13.36
CA ALA A 8 -5.29 -0.31 12.39
C ALA A 8 -4.87 -1.71 11.92
N LYS A 9 -4.73 -2.67 12.83
CA LYS A 9 -4.46 -4.07 12.50
C LYS A 9 -5.56 -4.68 11.63
N ALA A 10 -6.83 -4.52 12.02
CA ALA A 10 -7.96 -5.02 11.23
C ALA A 10 -7.97 -4.41 9.81
N HIS A 11 -7.68 -3.11 9.69
CA HIS A 11 -7.59 -2.44 8.40
C HIS A 11 -6.45 -2.99 7.54
N VAL A 12 -5.25 -3.15 8.10
CA VAL A 12 -4.10 -3.74 7.39
C VAL A 12 -4.40 -5.17 6.95
N ILE A 13 -4.99 -6.00 7.82
CA ILE A 13 -5.42 -7.36 7.46
C ILE A 13 -6.41 -7.32 6.29
N SER A 14 -7.40 -6.43 6.34
CA SER A 14 -8.39 -6.29 5.29
C SER A 14 -7.78 -5.89 3.94
N MET A 15 -6.79 -4.97 3.92
CA MET A 15 -6.14 -4.55 2.67
C MET A 15 -5.20 -5.63 2.11
N LEU A 16 -4.60 -6.44 2.97
CA LEU A 16 -3.62 -7.44 2.55
C LEU A 16 -4.25 -8.74 2.06
N GLY A 17 -5.55 -8.96 2.23
CA GLY A 17 -6.20 -10.20 1.80
C GLY A 17 -5.93 -10.53 0.33
N GLU A 18 -6.29 -9.60 -0.57
CA GLU A 18 -6.06 -9.76 -2.03
C GLU A 18 -4.56 -9.74 -2.38
N PHE A 19 -3.78 -8.90 -1.70
CA PHE A 19 -2.35 -8.76 -1.95
C PHE A 19 -1.55 -10.01 -1.56
N ALA A 20 -1.93 -10.67 -0.46
CA ALA A 20 -1.31 -11.91 0.02
C ALA A 20 -1.52 -13.05 -0.98
N TYR A 21 -2.70 -13.12 -1.62
CA TYR A 21 -2.94 -14.09 -2.68
C TYR A 21 -1.97 -13.88 -3.85
N THR A 22 -1.82 -12.65 -4.34
CA THR A 22 -0.88 -12.32 -5.41
C THR A 22 0.57 -12.63 -5.02
N CYS A 23 1.00 -12.29 -3.80
CA CYS A 23 2.35 -12.59 -3.32
C CYS A 23 2.60 -14.11 -3.28
N CYS A 24 1.63 -14.88 -2.77
CA CYS A 24 1.72 -16.33 -2.69
C CYS A 24 1.89 -16.98 -4.07
N GLN A 25 1.11 -16.54 -5.07
CA GLN A 25 1.23 -17.04 -6.45
C GLN A 25 2.60 -16.76 -7.07
N ASN A 26 3.25 -15.66 -6.67
CA ASN A 26 4.57 -15.26 -7.16
C ASN A 26 5.72 -15.70 -6.25
N GLN A 27 5.47 -16.58 -5.27
CA GLN A 27 6.47 -17.06 -4.31
C GLN A 27 7.17 -15.91 -3.53
N VAL A 28 6.45 -14.82 -3.30
CA VAL A 28 6.91 -13.67 -2.51
C VAL A 28 6.48 -13.86 -1.06
N ASN A 29 7.46 -13.87 -0.15
CA ASN A 29 7.17 -13.84 1.29
C ASN A 29 6.67 -12.45 1.69
N LEU A 30 5.48 -12.40 2.28
CA LEU A 30 4.82 -11.16 2.67
C LEU A 30 4.70 -11.08 4.20
N GLU A 31 5.34 -10.06 4.78
CA GLU A 31 5.16 -9.70 6.18
C GLU A 31 4.42 -8.37 6.29
N ALA A 32 3.52 -8.30 7.27
CA ALA A 32 2.74 -7.11 7.56
C ALA A 32 2.83 -6.70 9.02
N LYS A 33 3.24 -5.46 9.26
CA LYS A 33 3.49 -4.94 10.60
C LYS A 33 2.73 -3.64 10.84
N VAL A 34 2.18 -3.51 12.06
CA VAL A 34 1.58 -2.26 12.54
C VAL A 34 2.38 -1.80 13.76
N GLY A 35 3.17 -0.74 13.57
CA GLY A 35 4.00 -0.13 14.61
C GLY A 35 3.39 1.11 15.23
N PHE A 36 3.90 1.49 16.41
CA PHE A 36 3.66 2.79 17.03
C PHE A 36 4.91 3.64 16.92
N SER A 37 4.75 4.84 16.39
CA SER A 37 5.77 5.87 16.46
C SER A 37 5.14 7.20 16.85
N SER A 38 5.86 7.99 17.65
CA SER A 38 5.53 9.40 17.85
C SER A 38 5.79 10.23 16.60
N ASN A 39 6.61 9.73 15.66
CA ASN A 39 6.91 10.35 14.38
C ASN A 39 7.01 9.29 13.27
N ILE A 40 6.12 9.37 12.28
CA ILE A 40 6.06 8.40 11.16
C ILE A 40 7.39 8.30 10.43
N ARG A 41 8.09 9.42 10.18
CA ARG A 41 9.34 9.47 9.43
C ARG A 41 10.44 8.68 10.15
N ARG A 42 10.59 8.91 11.45
CA ARG A 42 11.52 8.17 12.28
C ARG A 42 11.15 6.69 12.33
N GLY A 43 9.87 6.37 12.50
CA GLY A 43 9.39 4.99 12.56
C GLY A 43 9.72 4.20 11.28
N LEU A 44 9.59 4.82 10.11
CA LEU A 44 9.97 4.20 8.84
C LEU A 44 11.47 3.90 8.78
N ILE A 45 12.33 4.86 9.17
CA ILE A 45 13.77 4.67 9.18
C ILE A 45 14.22 3.60 10.18
N ASP A 46 13.65 3.61 11.39
CA ASP A 46 13.95 2.63 12.42
C ASP A 46 13.56 1.21 11.94
N GLU A 47 12.43 1.06 11.25
CA GLU A 47 12.01 -0.22 10.66
C GLU A 47 12.95 -0.68 9.53
N VAL A 48 13.26 0.21 8.57
CA VAL A 48 14.18 -0.09 7.46
C VAL A 48 15.51 -0.60 7.98
N LYS A 49 16.04 0.02 9.05
CA LYS A 49 17.26 -0.44 9.72
C LYS A 49 17.07 -1.78 10.41
N SER A 50 15.96 -1.97 11.11
CA SER A 50 15.67 -3.20 11.85
C SER A 50 15.60 -4.44 10.95
N ILE A 51 15.07 -4.31 9.74
CA ILE A 51 14.94 -5.43 8.79
C ILE A 51 16.03 -5.44 7.71
N SER A 52 16.99 -4.51 7.78
CA SER A 52 18.04 -4.34 6.76
C SER A 52 17.47 -4.25 5.34
N ALA A 53 16.42 -3.43 5.16
CA ALA A 53 15.74 -3.33 3.87
C ALA A 53 16.63 -2.69 2.80
N HIS A 54 16.67 -3.32 1.62
CA HIS A 54 17.36 -2.80 0.43
C HIS A 54 16.55 -1.75 -0.32
N TYR A 55 15.23 -1.78 -0.18
CA TYR A 55 14.32 -0.86 -0.85
C TYR A 55 13.26 -0.37 0.11
N LEU A 56 13.00 0.94 0.09
CA LEU A 56 11.83 1.54 0.71
C LEU A 56 10.93 2.08 -0.40
N VAL A 57 9.81 1.40 -0.63
CA VAL A 57 8.82 1.79 -1.65
C VAL A 57 7.72 2.62 -1.01
N LEU A 58 7.48 3.81 -1.54
CA LEU A 58 6.55 4.78 -1.01
C LEU A 58 5.54 5.19 -2.10
N SER A 59 4.26 4.96 -1.86
CA SER A 59 3.19 5.38 -2.78
C SER A 59 2.82 6.84 -2.55
N ARG A 60 2.74 7.62 -3.63
CA ARG A 60 2.40 9.04 -3.54
C ARG A 60 0.99 9.25 -2.99
N SER A 61 0.84 10.16 -2.01
CA SER A 61 -0.47 10.53 -1.46
C SER A 61 -1.41 11.06 -2.54
N THR A 62 -2.67 10.64 -2.49
CA THR A 62 -3.74 11.02 -3.44
C THR A 62 -4.52 12.27 -3.02
N THR A 63 -4.28 12.82 -1.82
CA THR A 63 -5.11 13.88 -1.21
C THR A 63 -4.30 15.11 -0.75
N HIS A 64 -4.97 16.06 -0.10
CA HIS A 64 -4.46 17.35 0.43
C HIS A 64 -3.25 17.26 1.39
N GLU A 65 -2.77 16.07 1.74
CA GLU A 65 -1.62 15.85 2.63
C GLU A 65 -0.25 15.94 1.93
N PHE A 66 -0.18 16.60 0.77
CA PHE A 66 1.04 16.72 -0.04
C PHE A 66 2.23 17.33 0.75
N ARG A 67 1.96 18.26 1.68
CA ARG A 67 3.01 18.83 2.55
C ARG A 67 3.62 17.79 3.48
N ILE A 68 2.78 17.02 4.16
CA ILE A 68 3.23 15.96 5.08
C ILE A 68 4.00 14.90 4.28
N TRP A 69 3.51 14.55 3.08
CA TRP A 69 4.19 13.62 2.19
C TRP A 69 5.58 14.10 1.78
N ASN A 70 5.72 15.36 1.36
CA ASN A 70 7.03 15.93 1.00
C ASN A 70 8.00 15.94 2.16
N GLU A 71 7.53 16.20 3.37
CA GLU A 71 8.38 16.14 4.56
C GLU A 71 8.77 14.69 4.90
N ILE A 72 7.90 13.71 4.66
CA ILE A 72 8.24 12.29 4.80
C ILE A 72 9.31 11.90 3.78
N THR A 73 9.08 12.14 2.49
CA THR A 73 10.01 11.75 1.42
C THR A 73 11.38 12.42 1.56
N ARG A 74 11.41 13.70 1.95
CA ARG A 74 12.66 14.39 2.26
C ARG A 74 13.39 13.73 3.43
N TYR A 75 12.69 13.49 4.54
CA TYR A 75 13.31 12.88 5.72
C TYR A 75 13.83 11.48 5.44
N VAL A 76 13.08 10.62 4.73
CA VAL A 76 13.60 9.29 4.42
C VAL A 76 14.81 9.38 3.48
N SER A 77 14.84 10.34 2.55
CA SER A 77 16.00 10.56 1.68
C SER A 77 17.25 10.98 2.45
N ASP A 78 17.09 11.81 3.48
CA ASP A 78 18.20 12.31 4.29
C ASP A 78 18.73 11.27 5.29
N PHE A 79 17.88 10.36 5.77
CA PHE A 79 18.19 9.47 6.92
C PHE A 79 18.14 7.96 6.62
N ALA A 80 17.77 7.56 5.40
CA ALA A 80 17.84 6.16 4.98
C ALA A 80 19.29 5.66 5.03
N PRO A 81 19.51 4.39 5.43
CA PRO A 81 20.82 3.77 5.30
C PRO A 81 21.30 3.81 3.85
N SER A 82 22.61 3.93 3.63
CA SER A 82 23.20 3.91 2.29
C SER A 82 22.94 2.60 1.52
N SER A 83 22.62 1.51 2.23
CA SER A 83 22.22 0.23 1.66
C SER A 83 20.75 0.18 1.20
N CYS A 84 19.97 1.23 1.45
CA CYS A 84 18.54 1.29 1.16
C CYS A 84 18.24 2.31 0.06
N SER A 85 17.68 1.84 -1.06
CA SER A 85 17.21 2.69 -2.15
C SER A 85 15.75 3.08 -1.95
N ILE A 86 15.44 4.37 -2.13
CA ILE A 86 14.09 4.89 -1.96
C ILE A 86 13.40 4.95 -3.32
N VAL A 87 12.25 4.30 -3.42
CA VAL A 87 11.47 4.22 -4.66
C VAL A 87 10.13 4.92 -4.43
N LEU A 88 9.88 6.01 -5.15
CA LEU A 88 8.61 6.72 -5.11
C LEU A 88 7.71 6.24 -6.25
N VAL A 89 6.58 5.62 -5.90
CA VAL A 89 5.61 5.13 -6.88
C VAL A 89 4.47 6.14 -7.01
N GLY A 90 4.40 6.78 -8.18
CA GLY A 90 3.33 7.69 -8.54
C GLY A 90 2.09 6.93 -9.01
N ASN A 91 0.91 7.50 -8.77
CA ASN A 91 -0.31 7.01 -9.38
C ASN A 91 -0.38 7.57 -10.82
N GLN A 92 -0.34 6.71 -11.84
CA GLN A 92 -0.66 7.17 -13.20
C GLN A 92 -2.15 7.52 -13.23
N ARG A 93 -2.47 8.82 -13.25
CA ARG A 93 -3.78 9.25 -13.72
C ARG A 93 -3.79 8.98 -15.21
N ASN A 94 -4.49 7.93 -15.66
CA ASN A 94 -4.84 7.82 -17.08
C ASN A 94 -5.58 9.11 -17.46
N PRO A 95 -5.06 9.96 -18.35
CA PRO A 95 -5.85 11.02 -18.92
C PRO A 95 -6.68 10.41 -20.06
N HIS A 96 -7.64 9.55 -19.73
CA HIS A 96 -8.58 9.05 -20.72
C HIS A 96 -10.02 9.31 -20.27
N LYS A 97 -10.57 10.31 -20.95
CA LYS A 97 -11.97 10.71 -21.13
C LYS A 97 -12.97 9.55 -21.10
N ASP A 98 -14.18 9.85 -20.64
CA ASP A 98 -15.46 9.21 -20.96
C ASP A 98 -15.36 8.07 -21.98
N LYS A 99 -15.45 6.84 -21.47
CA LYS A 99 -16.07 5.75 -22.21
C LYS A 99 -16.91 4.95 -21.23
N ASP A 100 -18.21 5.20 -21.29
CA ASP A 100 -19.25 4.35 -20.75
C ASP A 100 -18.97 2.91 -21.14
N CYS A 101 -18.64 2.07 -20.17
CA CYS A 101 -18.67 0.63 -20.34
C CYS A 101 -19.96 0.16 -19.66
N TYR A 102 -21.05 0.16 -20.43
CA TYR A 102 -22.21 -0.66 -20.11
C TYR A 102 -21.73 -2.11 -20.06
N SER A 103 -21.63 -2.66 -18.85
CA SER A 103 -21.42 -4.09 -18.67
C SER A 103 -22.76 -4.79 -18.89
N ASP A 104 -23.03 -5.16 -20.14
CA ASP A 104 -24.11 -6.08 -20.48
C ASP A 104 -23.65 -7.50 -20.08
N SER A 105 -24.04 -7.93 -18.88
CA SER A 105 -23.80 -9.28 -18.40
C SER A 105 -24.81 -10.25 -19.02
N THR A 106 -24.43 -10.84 -20.14
CA THR A 106 -25.00 -12.06 -20.74
C THR A 106 -23.91 -13.14 -20.60
N ILE A 107 -24.08 -14.33 -20.01
CA ILE A 107 -25.15 -15.33 -19.99
C ILE A 107 -24.86 -16.32 -18.83
N SER A 108 -25.90 -16.87 -18.18
CA SER A 108 -26.22 -18.32 -18.19
C SER A 108 -27.13 -18.73 -17.02
N ARG A 109 -28.34 -19.19 -17.35
CA ARG A 109 -28.75 -20.61 -17.20
C ARG A 109 -30.18 -20.82 -17.70
N ASP A 110 -30.29 -21.57 -18.78
CA ASP A 110 -31.47 -22.35 -19.11
C ASP A 110 -31.78 -23.31 -17.96
N ILE A 111 -32.97 -23.20 -17.37
CA ILE A 111 -33.71 -24.36 -16.86
C ILE A 111 -35.17 -24.14 -17.26
N LYS A 112 -35.60 -24.94 -18.24
CA LYS A 112 -36.99 -25.10 -18.67
C LYS A 112 -37.69 -26.01 -17.67
N SER A 113 -38.80 -25.58 -17.09
CA SER A 113 -39.77 -26.46 -16.42
C SER A 113 -41.12 -26.22 -17.06
N GLU A 114 -41.65 -27.29 -17.64
CA GLU A 114 -43.02 -27.47 -18.13
C GLU A 114 -43.97 -27.69 -16.95
#